data_AF-A0A085MA35-F1
#
_entry.id   AF-A0A085MA35-F1
#
_cell.length_a   1.000
_cell.length_b   1.000
_cell.length_c   1.000
_cell.angle_alpha   90.00
_cell.angle_beta   90.00
_cell.angle_gamma   90.00
#
_symmetry.space_group_name_H-M   'P 1'
#
loop_
_entity.id
_entity.type
_entity.pdbx_description
1 polymer ?
#
loop_
_entity_poly.entity_id
_entity_poly.type
_entity_poly.pdbx_seq_one_letter_code
_entity_poly.pdbx_strand_id
1 'polypeptide(L)'
;MSRKHGPVDGKVIREKALSLYEHFSGAVAENERKGFTASKGWLAKYAKRFNLKKLKITREAASADFVAASTFPEEFKEIVDQKGYLPEQIFNCDETALFWKQMPKRAYIHKSAKQATGIKPLKDRLTLVLCGNAAGHMIEPGVVYRTRNPRSLRNKNKDCLPVFWQHNKKAWMTVILFTVWFNQCFISEAKKYLESKGMAFKVLLVIDNAPGRPQPFCFANENLEVKFLPANSTSLLQPLDQGAIKCLKATYTPLVFGKLRDTLHANPDCDLTGLWKRFSIADAINLVAEAVHEIKPRTVSGCWKRLWRDAVSECEDLGAIDEEVTDIVNTAKELGGEGFSDMIEDDIREHIEDCGEPFTNEELEELMQSPTGSDDDVMEDTEAQTPSDWTLQKLASIFRQAQVLKDMIVEYDLSMERGIMVTREITASLKPLQHLFDEAKKREKQPPITMLLNKAPAAAEPIILRREVSLSTSSRNPRTGRSPGDLRPPTESG
;
A
#
# COMPACT_ATOMS: atom_id res chain seq x y z
N MET A 1 -20.62 6.54 42.73
CA MET A 1 -19.45 5.87 42.12
C MET A 1 -18.94 6.76 40.98
N SER A 2 -17.89 7.56 41.23
CA SER A 2 -17.35 8.50 40.24
C SER A 2 -16.17 7.86 39.53
N ARG A 3 -16.34 7.48 38.26
CA ARG A 3 -15.22 7.16 37.35
C ARG A 3 -14.44 8.45 37.07
N LYS A 4 -13.66 8.92 38.04
CA LYS A 4 -12.59 9.88 37.78
C LYS A 4 -11.54 9.10 36.98
N HIS A 5 -11.04 9.65 35.87
CA HIS A 5 -10.00 9.10 34.97
C HIS A 5 -10.44 8.22 33.78
N GLY A 6 -11.68 8.31 33.30
CA GLY A 6 -12.06 7.73 31.99
C GLY A 6 -11.68 8.63 30.80
N PRO A 7 -11.33 8.09 29.63
CA PRO A 7 -11.16 8.88 28.40
C PRO A 7 -12.49 9.56 28.04
N VAL A 8 -12.45 10.86 27.70
CA VAL A 8 -13.63 11.66 27.38
C VAL A 8 -13.51 12.17 25.95
N ASP A 9 -14.56 11.95 25.14
CA ASP A 9 -14.63 12.42 23.77
C ASP A 9 -14.62 13.97 23.73
N GLY A 10 -13.78 14.52 22.85
CA GLY A 10 -13.72 15.96 22.60
C GLY A 10 -15.05 16.56 22.16
N LYS A 11 -15.95 15.79 21.52
CA LYS A 11 -17.31 16.22 21.20
C LYS A 11 -18.12 16.47 22.47
N VAL A 12 -18.06 15.54 23.43
CA VAL A 12 -18.75 15.64 24.73
C VAL A 12 -18.24 16.84 25.53
N ILE A 13 -16.93 17.11 25.50
CA ILE A 13 -16.34 18.29 26.17
C ILE A 13 -16.89 19.59 25.56
N ARG A 14 -16.97 19.66 24.22
CA ARG A 14 -17.47 20.85 23.52
C ARG A 14 -18.96 21.08 23.75
N GLU A 15 -19.77 20.02 23.70
CA GLU A 15 -21.21 20.09 24.01
C GLU A 15 -21.44 20.52 25.45
N LYS A 16 -20.65 19.99 26.41
CA LYS A 16 -20.74 20.41 27.81
C LYS A 16 -20.32 21.86 28.01
N ALA A 17 -19.31 22.33 27.29
CA ALA A 17 -18.87 23.73 27.35
C ALA A 17 -19.93 24.70 26.81
N LEU A 18 -20.63 24.34 25.73
CA LEU A 18 -21.76 25.12 25.21
C LEU A 18 -22.93 25.14 26.21
N SER A 19 -23.30 23.98 26.75
CA SER A 19 -24.36 23.88 27.76
C SER A 19 -24.06 24.71 29.01
N LEU A 20 -22.80 24.72 29.49
CA LEU A 20 -22.40 25.57 30.61
C LEU A 20 -22.44 27.05 30.23
N TYR A 21 -21.97 27.41 29.04
CA TYR A 21 -22.04 28.78 28.56
C TYR A 21 -23.49 29.28 28.50
N GLU A 22 -24.42 28.52 27.93
CA GLU A 22 -25.85 28.85 27.90
C GLU A 22 -26.43 28.99 29.31
N HIS A 23 -26.09 28.07 30.20
CA HIS A 23 -26.57 28.08 31.58
C HIS A 23 -26.12 29.33 32.35
N PHE A 24 -24.88 29.78 32.16
CA PHE A 24 -24.36 30.98 32.83
C PHE A 24 -24.63 32.29 32.07
N SER A 25 -25.01 32.22 30.79
CA SER A 25 -25.31 33.39 29.95
C SER A 25 -26.71 33.98 30.21
N GLY A 26 -27.58 33.28 30.94
CA GLY A 26 -28.90 33.75 31.32
C GLY A 26 -28.92 34.93 32.30
N ALA A 27 -27.78 35.33 32.85
CA ALA A 27 -27.68 36.35 33.92
C ALA A 27 -27.11 37.72 33.49
N VAL A 28 -26.82 37.94 32.20
CA VAL A 28 -26.22 39.22 31.73
C VAL A 28 -27.00 39.81 30.55
N ALA A 29 -27.22 41.12 30.63
CA ALA A 29 -27.99 41.94 29.70
C ALA A 29 -27.52 41.79 28.24
N GLU A 30 -28.46 41.84 27.30
CA GLU A 30 -28.31 41.45 25.89
C GLU A 30 -27.27 42.22 25.08
N ASN A 31 -26.82 43.40 25.55
CA ASN A 31 -26.02 44.32 24.73
C ASN A 31 -24.49 44.12 24.76
N GLU A 32 -23.96 43.13 25.48
CA GLU A 32 -22.50 42.83 25.51
C GLU A 32 -22.17 41.34 25.22
N ARG A 33 -23.08 40.59 24.61
CA ARG A 33 -22.88 39.16 24.34
C ARG A 33 -21.88 38.92 23.20
N LYS A 34 -20.60 38.71 23.53
CA LYS A 34 -19.69 37.99 22.62
C LYS A 34 -20.08 36.51 22.64
N GLY A 35 -20.66 36.01 21.54
CA GLY A 35 -21.05 34.62 21.40
C GLY A 35 -19.87 33.68 21.61
N PHE A 36 -19.99 32.74 22.56
CA PHE A 36 -19.00 31.69 22.73
C PHE A 36 -19.24 30.57 21.73
N THR A 37 -18.18 30.21 21.00
CA THR A 37 -18.18 29.01 20.17
C THR A 37 -17.17 28.03 20.76
N ALA A 38 -17.64 26.84 21.17
CA ALA A 38 -16.77 25.73 21.50
C ALA A 38 -16.18 25.15 20.20
N SER A 39 -15.24 25.87 19.59
CA SER A 39 -14.56 25.46 18.36
C SER A 39 -13.53 24.35 18.64
N LYS A 40 -13.06 23.67 17.59
CA LYS A 40 -11.93 22.73 17.72
C LYS A 40 -10.67 23.42 18.26
N GLY A 41 -10.43 24.68 17.86
CA GLY A 41 -9.30 25.48 18.36
C GLY A 41 -9.43 25.88 19.83
N TRP A 42 -10.65 26.12 20.32
CA TRP A 42 -10.90 26.31 21.75
C TRP A 42 -10.59 25.02 22.53
N LEU A 43 -11.03 23.86 22.03
CA LEU A 43 -10.77 22.57 22.66
C LEU A 43 -9.27 22.26 22.73
N ALA A 44 -8.49 22.57 21.68
CA ALA A 44 -7.04 22.39 21.68
C ALA A 44 -6.35 23.25 22.75
N LYS A 45 -6.72 24.54 22.86
CA LYS A 45 -6.21 25.45 23.90
C LYS A 45 -6.63 25.02 25.31
N TYR A 46 -7.86 24.54 25.46
CA TYR A 46 -8.37 23.99 26.72
C TYR A 46 -7.57 22.76 27.13
N ALA A 47 -7.41 21.77 26.23
CA ALA A 47 -6.63 20.58 26.49
C ALA A 47 -5.18 20.92 26.88
N LYS A 48 -4.53 21.85 26.16
CA LYS A 48 -3.18 22.34 26.49
C LYS A 48 -3.12 23.01 27.87
N ARG A 49 -4.07 23.88 28.20
CA ARG A 49 -4.13 24.59 29.49
C ARG A 49 -4.28 23.64 30.68
N PHE A 50 -5.00 22.54 30.49
CA PHE A 50 -5.30 21.56 31.53
C PHE A 50 -4.46 20.29 31.42
N ASN A 51 -3.41 20.28 30.58
CA ASN A 51 -2.53 19.13 30.35
C ASN A 51 -3.28 17.83 30.00
N LEU A 52 -4.38 17.93 29.26
CA LEU A 52 -5.14 16.78 28.78
C LEU A 52 -4.43 16.20 27.55
N LYS A 53 -4.04 14.93 27.64
CA LYS A 53 -3.45 14.20 26.52
C LYS A 53 -4.55 13.64 25.62
N LYS A 54 -4.48 13.90 24.31
CA LYS A 54 -5.37 13.27 23.31
C LYS A 54 -4.97 11.79 23.24
N LEU A 55 -5.88 10.91 23.65
CA LEU A 55 -5.68 9.45 23.54
C LEU A 55 -6.38 8.96 22.28
N LYS A 56 -5.63 8.56 21.26
CA LYS A 56 -6.15 7.71 20.18
C LYS A 56 -6.05 6.27 20.70
N ILE A 57 -7.17 5.69 21.10
CA ILE A 57 -7.20 4.28 21.52
C ILE A 57 -7.16 3.45 20.23
N THR A 58 -5.98 2.99 19.85
CA THR A 58 -5.81 2.01 18.77
C THR A 58 -6.29 0.64 19.26
N ARG A 59 -7.07 -0.09 18.44
CA ARG A 59 -7.67 -1.39 18.80
C ARG A 59 -6.64 -2.41 19.31
N GLU A 60 -5.44 -2.41 18.73
CA GLU A 60 -4.32 -3.28 19.14
C GLU A 60 -3.82 -2.98 20.57
N ALA A 61 -3.71 -1.70 20.93
CA ALA A 61 -3.31 -1.31 22.29
C ALA A 61 -4.37 -1.71 23.34
N ALA A 62 -5.64 -1.86 22.94
CA ALA A 62 -6.72 -2.30 23.81
C ALA A 62 -6.76 -3.82 24.02
N SER A 63 -6.20 -4.62 23.09
CA SER A 63 -6.09 -6.08 23.19
C SER A 63 -4.71 -6.56 23.64
N ALA A 64 -3.82 -5.65 24.05
CA ALA A 64 -2.43 -5.96 24.31
C ALA A 64 -2.26 -6.88 25.52
N ASP A 65 -1.44 -7.93 25.37
CA ASP A 65 -1.07 -8.83 26.47
C ASP A 65 0.14 -8.25 27.23
N PHE A 66 -0.14 -7.51 28.29
CA PHE A 66 0.89 -6.91 29.14
C PHE A 66 1.71 -7.94 29.91
N VAL A 67 1.16 -9.13 30.19
CA VAL A 67 1.88 -10.17 30.93
C VAL A 67 2.93 -10.79 30.03
N ALA A 68 2.53 -11.28 28.85
CA ALA A 68 3.46 -11.83 27.86
C ALA A 68 4.48 -10.77 27.41
N ALA A 69 4.06 -9.51 27.27
CA ALA A 69 4.97 -8.43 26.93
C ALA A 69 5.99 -8.10 28.04
N SER A 70 5.66 -8.38 29.31
CA SER A 70 6.57 -8.12 30.43
C SER A 70 7.63 -9.20 30.63
N THR A 71 7.33 -10.46 30.26
CA THR A 71 8.26 -11.58 30.42
C THR A 71 9.19 -11.75 29.22
N PHE A 72 8.70 -11.49 28.01
CA PHE A 72 9.44 -11.73 26.78
C PHE A 72 10.78 -10.98 26.65
N PRO A 73 10.95 -9.73 27.12
CA PRO A 73 12.27 -9.07 27.11
C PRO A 73 13.37 -9.85 27.86
N GLU A 74 13.02 -10.55 28.94
CA GLU A 74 13.96 -11.38 29.70
C GLU A 74 14.32 -12.64 28.91
N GLU A 75 13.33 -13.35 28.36
CA GLU A 75 13.55 -14.51 27.47
C GLU A 75 14.38 -14.13 26.24
N PHE A 76 14.09 -12.96 25.65
CA PHE A 76 14.83 -12.43 24.51
C PHE A 76 16.29 -12.17 24.87
N LYS A 77 16.54 -11.56 26.04
CA LYS A 77 17.90 -11.33 26.53
C LYS A 77 18.65 -12.64 26.75
N GLU A 78 18.02 -13.65 27.33
CA GLU A 78 18.64 -14.97 27.49
C GLU A 78 19.08 -15.57 26.16
N ILE A 79 18.25 -15.45 25.10
CA ILE A 79 18.61 -15.92 23.76
C ILE A 79 19.82 -15.14 23.23
N VAL A 80 19.82 -13.82 23.39
CA VAL A 80 20.91 -12.95 22.95
C VAL A 80 22.22 -13.31 23.65
N ASP A 81 22.20 -13.47 24.97
CA ASP A 81 23.38 -13.76 25.79
C ASP A 81 23.91 -15.18 25.54
N GLN A 82 23.03 -16.19 25.53
CA GLN A 82 23.41 -17.59 25.30
C GLN A 82 24.04 -17.81 23.92
N LYS A 83 23.49 -17.12 22.91
CA LYS A 83 23.98 -17.25 21.54
C LYS A 83 25.04 -16.20 21.21
N GLY A 84 25.31 -15.23 22.08
CA GLY A 84 26.30 -14.17 21.84
C GLY A 84 25.99 -13.34 20.59
N TYR A 85 24.74 -12.92 20.41
CA TYR A 85 24.37 -12.00 19.34
C TYR A 85 24.80 -10.57 19.69
N LEU A 86 25.30 -9.84 18.68
CA LEU A 86 25.63 -8.42 18.79
C LEU A 86 24.50 -7.55 18.24
N PRO A 87 24.40 -6.25 18.63
CA PRO A 87 23.35 -5.36 18.14
C PRO A 87 23.25 -5.26 16.61
N GLU A 88 24.38 -5.40 15.91
CA GLU A 88 24.47 -5.42 14.46
C GLU A 88 23.78 -6.64 13.82
N GLN A 89 23.64 -7.72 14.57
CA GLN A 89 23.15 -9.02 14.11
C GLN A 89 21.67 -9.26 14.42
N ILE A 90 21.03 -8.39 15.19
CA ILE A 90 19.66 -8.54 15.63
C ILE A 90 18.78 -7.56 14.87
N PHE A 91 17.92 -8.07 14.01
CA PHE A 91 17.05 -7.30 13.12
C PHE A 91 15.59 -7.45 13.55
N ASN A 92 14.81 -6.40 13.33
CA ASN A 92 13.35 -6.42 13.42
C ASN A 92 12.76 -6.00 12.08
N CYS A 93 11.71 -6.69 11.65
CA CYS A 93 10.99 -6.36 10.43
C CYS A 93 9.51 -6.13 10.71
N ASP A 94 8.97 -5.07 10.10
CA ASP A 94 7.57 -4.72 10.21
C ASP A 94 6.98 -4.11 8.94
N GLU A 95 5.67 -4.22 8.81
CA GLU A 95 4.90 -3.79 7.66
C GLU A 95 4.06 -2.57 8.02
N THR A 96 4.04 -1.57 7.14
CA THR A 96 3.17 -0.41 7.35
C THR A 96 2.56 0.10 6.06
N ALA A 97 1.32 0.57 6.14
CA ALA A 97 0.69 1.27 5.02
C ALA A 97 1.21 2.70 4.94
N LEU A 98 1.58 3.13 3.73
CA LEU A 98 1.85 4.52 3.39
C LEU A 98 0.83 4.98 2.33
N PHE A 99 0.06 6.01 2.68
CA PHE A 99 -0.81 6.71 1.73
C PHE A 99 0.00 7.82 1.05
N TRP A 100 0.72 7.45 0.00
CA TRP A 100 1.79 8.26 -0.59
C TRP A 100 1.28 9.54 -1.30
N LYS A 101 -0.04 9.66 -1.53
CA LYS A 101 -0.73 10.89 -1.97
C LYS A 101 -1.67 11.49 -0.91
N GLN A 102 -1.59 11.09 0.35
CA GLN A 102 -2.41 11.72 1.37
C GLN A 102 -1.81 13.06 1.76
N MET A 103 -2.65 14.10 1.77
CA MET A 103 -2.30 15.42 2.27
C MET A 103 -2.76 15.56 3.73
N PRO A 104 -2.10 16.40 4.55
CA PRO A 104 -2.62 16.77 5.86
C PRO A 104 -4.07 17.28 5.75
N LYS A 105 -4.91 16.98 6.74
CA LYS A 105 -6.37 17.22 6.68
C LYS A 105 -6.78 18.67 6.41
N ARG A 106 -5.87 19.62 6.66
CA ARG A 106 -6.11 21.05 6.41
C ARG A 106 -5.47 21.56 5.15
N ALA A 107 -4.55 20.83 4.50
CA ALA A 107 -3.92 21.21 3.26
C ALA A 107 -4.84 20.90 2.07
N TYR A 108 -5.41 21.93 1.42
CA TYR A 108 -6.36 21.76 0.31
C TYR A 108 -5.72 22.20 -1.01
N ILE A 109 -5.24 21.22 -1.79
CA ILE A 109 -4.72 21.48 -3.14
C ILE A 109 -5.88 21.67 -4.16
N HIS A 110 -7.15 21.42 -3.78
CA HIS A 110 -8.31 21.54 -4.67
C HIS A 110 -9.62 21.90 -3.96
N LYS A 111 -10.50 22.70 -4.58
CA LYS A 111 -11.84 23.02 -4.05
C LYS A 111 -12.77 21.80 -3.91
N SER A 112 -12.59 20.75 -4.72
CA SER A 112 -13.30 19.46 -4.52
C SER A 112 -12.68 18.58 -3.43
N ALA A 113 -11.48 18.88 -2.92
CA ALA A 113 -10.97 18.21 -1.71
C ALA A 113 -11.81 18.58 -0.47
N LYS A 114 -12.53 19.72 -0.50
CA LYS A 114 -13.59 20.03 0.48
C LYS A 114 -14.80 19.08 0.40
N GLN A 115 -15.05 18.46 -0.75
CA GLN A 115 -16.18 17.55 -1.00
C GLN A 115 -15.79 16.07 -1.04
N ALA A 116 -14.50 15.74 -1.09
CA ALA A 116 -13.98 14.38 -1.08
C ALA A 116 -13.97 13.73 0.32
N THR A 117 -14.89 14.13 1.20
CA THR A 117 -15.25 13.36 2.40
C THR A 117 -15.96 12.07 1.95
N GLY A 118 -15.21 11.12 1.39
CA GLY A 118 -15.76 9.85 0.91
C GLY A 118 -15.03 9.15 -0.25
N ILE A 119 -13.98 9.74 -0.84
CA ILE A 119 -13.24 9.06 -1.93
C ILE A 119 -12.22 8.08 -1.33
N LYS A 120 -12.51 6.78 -1.51
CA LYS A 120 -11.81 5.61 -0.95
C LYS A 120 -10.26 5.77 -0.89
N PRO A 121 -9.66 5.77 0.32
CA PRO A 121 -8.21 5.81 0.56
C PRO A 121 -7.40 4.70 -0.13
N LEU A 122 -8.06 3.64 -0.62
CA LEU A 122 -7.41 2.47 -1.21
C LEU A 122 -6.59 2.72 -2.48
N LYS A 123 -6.91 3.75 -3.29
CA LYS A 123 -6.30 3.91 -4.63
C LYS A 123 -4.84 4.40 -4.59
N ASP A 124 -4.46 5.11 -3.52
CA ASP A 124 -3.13 5.73 -3.35
C ASP A 124 -2.38 5.19 -2.12
N ARG A 125 -2.62 3.93 -1.76
CA ARG A 125 -1.87 3.21 -0.73
C ARG A 125 -0.75 2.38 -1.34
N LEU A 126 0.38 2.29 -0.65
CA LEU A 126 1.39 1.25 -0.83
C LEU A 126 1.68 0.61 0.54
N THR A 127 2.14 -0.63 0.55
CA THR A 127 2.67 -1.27 1.76
C THR A 127 4.17 -1.22 1.74
N LEU A 128 4.74 -0.71 2.82
CA LEU A 128 6.17 -0.73 3.12
C LEU A 128 6.50 -1.93 3.97
N VAL A 129 7.65 -2.53 3.68
CA VAL A 129 8.28 -3.58 4.48
C VAL A 129 9.59 -2.99 4.96
N LEU A 130 9.65 -2.67 6.23
CA LEU A 130 10.80 -2.04 6.86
C LEU A 130 11.54 -3.07 7.68
N CYS A 131 12.86 -2.96 7.70
CA CYS A 131 13.69 -3.82 8.52
C CYS A 131 14.91 -3.05 9.01
N GLY A 132 15.21 -3.13 10.30
CA GLY A 132 16.38 -2.47 10.89
C GLY A 132 16.94 -3.25 12.06
N ASN A 133 18.21 -3.01 12.42
CA ASN A 133 18.88 -3.69 13.53
C ASN A 133 19.02 -2.84 14.79
N ALA A 134 19.41 -3.49 15.88
CA ALA A 134 19.60 -2.85 17.17
C ALA A 134 20.76 -1.83 17.21
N ALA A 135 21.74 -1.96 16.30
CA ALA A 135 22.80 -0.98 16.08
C ALA A 135 22.34 0.27 15.29
N GLY A 136 21.11 0.26 14.76
CA GLY A 136 20.50 1.40 14.08
C GLY A 136 20.62 1.42 12.56
N HIS A 137 21.07 0.33 11.94
CA HIS A 137 21.08 0.21 10.47
C HIS A 137 19.70 -0.18 9.94
N MET A 138 19.27 0.44 8.84
CA MET A 138 18.06 0.09 8.09
C MET A 138 18.44 -0.64 6.80
N ILE A 139 17.73 -1.72 6.51
CA ILE A 139 17.77 -2.42 5.23
C ILE A 139 16.96 -1.62 4.20
N GLU A 140 17.29 -1.78 2.91
CA GLU A 140 16.50 -1.24 1.81
C GLU A 140 15.00 -1.56 1.98
N PRO A 141 14.10 -0.56 1.90
CA PRO A 141 12.69 -0.78 2.15
C PRO A 141 12.06 -1.60 1.02
N GLY A 142 11.26 -2.60 1.39
CA GLY A 142 10.38 -3.29 0.45
C GLY A 142 9.13 -2.46 0.16
N VAL A 143 8.67 -2.45 -1.10
CA VAL A 143 7.45 -1.75 -1.52
C VAL A 143 6.54 -2.73 -2.24
N VAL A 144 5.32 -2.92 -1.73
CA VAL A 144 4.25 -3.64 -2.42
C VAL A 144 3.23 -2.64 -2.96
N TYR A 145 3.08 -2.61 -4.28
CA TYR A 145 2.11 -1.75 -4.95
C TYR A 145 1.03 -2.53 -5.71
N ARG A 146 -0.13 -1.90 -5.92
CA ARG A 146 -1.28 -2.52 -6.62
C ARG A 146 -0.98 -2.92 -8.06
N THR A 147 -0.21 -2.10 -8.76
CA THR A 147 0.04 -2.26 -10.19
C THR A 147 1.47 -2.75 -10.41
N ARG A 148 1.63 -3.87 -11.14
CA ARG A 148 2.96 -4.43 -11.46
C ARG A 148 3.88 -3.44 -12.18
N ASN A 149 3.34 -2.72 -13.16
CA ASN A 149 4.09 -1.78 -13.99
C ASN A 149 3.27 -0.49 -14.24
N PRO A 150 3.24 0.45 -13.27
CA PRO A 150 2.53 1.71 -13.43
C PRO A 150 3.18 2.56 -14.54
N ARG A 151 2.40 3.46 -15.16
CA ARG A 151 2.86 4.28 -16.31
C ARG A 151 4.18 5.01 -16.03
N SER A 152 4.35 5.56 -14.81
CA SER A 152 5.56 6.28 -14.39
C SER A 152 6.82 5.42 -14.24
N LEU A 153 6.66 4.10 -14.19
CA LEU A 153 7.77 3.14 -14.14
C LEU A 153 7.89 2.32 -15.44
N ARG A 154 7.15 2.69 -16.49
CA ARG A 154 7.25 2.04 -17.81
C ARG A 154 8.68 2.18 -18.32
N ASN A 155 9.23 1.10 -18.89
CA ASN A 155 10.60 1.02 -19.42
C ASN A 155 11.71 1.25 -18.38
N LYS A 156 11.41 1.28 -17.07
CA LYS A 156 12.42 1.28 -16.01
C LYS A 156 12.73 -0.15 -15.58
N ASN A 157 14.01 -0.46 -15.42
CA ASN A 157 14.43 -1.69 -14.75
C ASN A 157 14.01 -1.62 -13.27
N LYS A 158 13.28 -2.64 -12.79
CA LYS A 158 12.79 -2.69 -11.41
C LYS A 158 13.91 -2.96 -10.41
N ASP A 159 14.94 -3.68 -10.86
CA ASP A 159 16.10 -4.02 -10.03
C ASP A 159 17.03 -2.81 -9.81
N CYS A 160 16.79 -1.70 -10.51
CA CYS A 160 17.52 -0.44 -10.34
C CYS A 160 16.72 0.60 -9.54
N LEU A 161 15.55 0.23 -9.00
CA LEU A 161 14.81 1.12 -8.11
C LEU A 161 15.50 1.14 -6.74
N PRO A 162 15.45 2.26 -6.01
CA PRO A 162 16.08 2.38 -4.68
C PRO A 162 15.25 1.68 -3.57
N VAL A 163 14.44 0.69 -3.95
CA VAL A 163 13.52 -0.06 -3.09
C VAL A 163 13.35 -1.46 -3.66
N PHE A 164 13.04 -2.43 -2.79
CA PHE A 164 12.72 -3.78 -3.23
C PHE A 164 11.28 -3.84 -3.74
N TRP A 165 11.12 -3.70 -5.06
CA TRP A 165 9.82 -3.57 -5.71
C TRP A 165 9.05 -4.88 -5.86
N GLN A 166 7.86 -4.91 -5.30
CA GLN A 166 6.91 -6.01 -5.39
C GLN A 166 5.52 -5.51 -5.79
N HIS A 167 4.64 -6.43 -6.19
CA HIS A 167 3.27 -6.08 -6.54
C HIS A 167 2.24 -7.10 -6.07
N ASN A 168 1.07 -6.60 -5.70
CA ASN A 168 -0.13 -7.36 -5.38
C ASN A 168 -1.34 -6.48 -5.66
N LYS A 169 -2.39 -6.95 -6.34
CA LYS A 169 -3.57 -6.13 -6.70
C LYS A 169 -4.20 -5.39 -5.49
N LYS A 170 -4.17 -6.00 -4.29
CA LYS A 170 -4.68 -5.39 -3.05
C LYS A 170 -3.68 -4.43 -2.36
N ALA A 171 -2.45 -4.36 -2.88
CA ALA A 171 -1.31 -3.70 -2.26
C ALA A 171 -1.09 -4.18 -0.81
N TRP A 172 -1.27 -5.48 -0.57
CA TRP A 172 -1.05 -6.12 0.72
C TRP A 172 0.16 -7.04 0.67
N MET A 173 0.83 -7.19 1.80
CA MET A 173 1.82 -8.23 1.96
C MET A 173 1.13 -9.60 2.03
N THR A 174 1.78 -10.61 1.47
CA THR A 174 1.34 -12.01 1.55
C THR A 174 2.53 -12.85 1.96
N VAL A 175 2.28 -14.06 2.45
CA VAL A 175 3.33 -15.03 2.80
C VAL A 175 4.34 -15.20 1.65
N ILE A 176 3.85 -15.32 0.42
CA ILE A 176 4.71 -15.50 -0.77
C ILE A 176 5.61 -14.27 -0.98
N LEU A 177 5.06 -13.06 -0.92
CA LEU A 177 5.83 -11.83 -1.10
C LEU A 177 6.81 -11.59 0.05
N PHE A 178 6.44 -11.96 1.27
CA PHE A 178 7.34 -11.91 2.40
C PHE A 178 8.50 -12.89 2.24
N THR A 179 8.24 -14.13 1.82
CA THR A 179 9.29 -15.11 1.52
C THR A 179 10.22 -14.63 0.40
N VAL A 180 9.68 -13.98 -0.64
CA VAL A 180 10.50 -13.41 -1.72
C VAL A 180 11.40 -12.28 -1.20
N TRP A 181 10.84 -11.31 -0.48
CA TRP A 181 11.61 -10.24 0.15
C TRP A 181 12.68 -10.78 1.11
N PHE A 182 12.32 -11.73 1.96
CA PHE A 182 13.23 -12.35 2.92
C PHE A 182 14.45 -12.97 2.22
N ASN A 183 14.22 -13.77 1.18
CA ASN A 183 15.30 -14.47 0.48
C ASN A 183 16.13 -13.59 -0.45
N GLN A 184 15.49 -12.65 -1.15
CA GLN A 184 16.15 -11.87 -2.22
C GLN A 184 16.68 -10.51 -1.74
N CYS A 185 16.02 -9.89 -0.75
CA CYS A 185 16.43 -8.59 -0.20
C CYS A 185 17.11 -8.79 1.15
N PHE A 186 16.38 -9.24 2.17
CA PHE A 186 16.87 -9.24 3.55
C PHE A 186 18.16 -10.03 3.75
N ILE A 187 18.23 -11.30 3.31
CA ILE A 187 19.44 -12.12 3.47
C ILE A 187 20.64 -11.48 2.74
N SER A 188 20.43 -10.97 1.53
CA SER A 188 21.48 -10.33 0.73
C SER A 188 22.01 -9.06 1.42
N GLU A 189 21.11 -8.17 1.83
CA GLU A 189 21.48 -6.90 2.45
C GLU A 189 22.09 -7.08 3.85
N ALA A 190 21.55 -8.01 4.65
CA ALA A 190 22.14 -8.33 5.96
C ALA A 190 23.55 -8.92 5.85
N LYS A 191 23.80 -9.77 4.83
CA LYS A 191 25.15 -10.27 4.53
C LYS A 191 26.11 -9.13 4.19
N LYS A 192 25.76 -8.30 3.21
CA LYS A 192 26.57 -7.14 2.79
C LYS A 192 26.86 -6.20 3.97
N TYR A 193 25.86 -5.92 4.80
CA TYR A 193 26.01 -5.10 5.98
C TYR A 193 26.99 -5.70 6.98
N LEU A 194 26.83 -6.98 7.36
CA LEU A 194 27.72 -7.63 8.32
C LEU A 194 29.15 -7.77 7.77
N GLU A 195 29.31 -8.09 6.49
CA GLU A 195 30.60 -8.10 5.80
C GLU A 195 31.29 -6.72 5.88
N SER A 196 30.54 -5.64 5.65
CA SER A 196 31.07 -4.27 5.77
C SER A 196 31.52 -3.91 7.19
N LYS A 197 31.02 -4.62 8.21
CA LYS A 197 31.41 -4.50 9.61
C LYS A 197 32.52 -5.49 10.01
N GLY A 198 33.00 -6.33 9.10
CA GLY A 198 33.97 -7.39 9.40
C GLY A 198 33.40 -8.49 10.29
N MET A 199 32.08 -8.70 10.26
CA MET A 199 31.38 -9.65 11.11
C MET A 199 30.95 -10.89 10.32
N ALA A 200 30.93 -12.04 10.98
CA ALA A 200 30.37 -13.26 10.40
C ALA A 200 28.87 -13.11 10.18
N PHE A 201 28.36 -13.69 9.08
CA PHE A 201 26.93 -13.76 8.84
C PHE A 201 26.29 -14.69 9.88
N LYS A 202 25.66 -14.07 10.88
CA LYS A 202 24.87 -14.70 11.93
C LYS A 202 23.81 -13.68 12.33
N VAL A 203 22.54 -14.04 12.17
CA VAL A 203 21.44 -13.08 12.27
C VAL A 203 20.30 -13.64 13.11
N LEU A 204 19.74 -12.80 13.98
CA LEU A 204 18.45 -13.04 14.63
C LEU A 204 17.44 -12.05 14.05
N LEU A 205 16.40 -12.55 13.39
CA LEU A 205 15.29 -11.74 12.90
C LEU A 205 14.08 -11.87 13.83
N VAL A 206 13.64 -10.76 14.40
CA VAL A 206 12.45 -10.66 15.25
C VAL A 206 11.28 -10.13 14.41
N ILE A 207 10.15 -10.84 14.39
CA ILE A 207 8.94 -10.44 13.65
C ILE A 207 7.69 -10.65 14.50
N ASP A 208 6.61 -9.94 14.15
CA ASP A 208 5.28 -10.21 14.72
C ASP A 208 4.73 -11.57 14.25
N ASN A 209 3.60 -11.95 14.83
CA ASN A 209 2.85 -13.16 14.45
C ASN A 209 1.65 -12.82 13.54
N ALA A 210 1.78 -11.86 12.62
CA ALA A 210 0.70 -11.47 11.72
C ALA A 210 0.39 -12.58 10.68
N PRO A 211 -0.85 -12.68 10.17
CA PRO A 211 -1.26 -13.72 9.20
C PRO A 211 -0.46 -13.72 7.89
N GLY A 212 0.18 -12.60 7.53
CA GLY A 212 1.03 -12.46 6.35
C GLY A 212 2.43 -13.06 6.51
N ARG A 213 2.81 -13.50 7.72
CA ARG A 213 4.15 -14.03 8.01
C ARG A 213 4.24 -15.52 7.66
N PRO A 214 5.32 -15.96 6.99
CA PRO A 214 5.59 -17.37 6.78
C PRO A 214 5.74 -18.14 8.08
N GLN A 215 5.42 -19.43 8.03
CA GLN A 215 5.67 -20.35 9.14
C GLN A 215 7.18 -20.48 9.41
N PRO A 216 7.61 -20.78 10.66
CA PRO A 216 9.03 -20.83 11.02
C PRO A 216 9.92 -21.68 10.10
N PHE A 217 9.40 -22.80 9.58
CA PHE A 217 10.14 -23.69 8.69
C PHE A 217 10.46 -23.09 7.32
N CYS A 218 9.78 -22.02 6.89
CA CYS A 218 10.03 -21.32 5.64
C CYS A 218 11.33 -20.48 5.66
N PHE A 219 11.98 -20.35 6.82
CA PHE A 219 13.18 -19.51 7.02
C PHE A 219 14.47 -20.31 7.19
N ALA A 220 14.47 -21.61 6.84
CA ALA A 220 15.58 -22.51 7.13
C ALA A 220 16.92 -22.01 6.54
N ASN A 221 17.81 -21.53 7.42
CA ASN A 221 19.17 -21.15 7.14
C ASN A 221 20.00 -21.31 8.43
N GLU A 222 21.11 -22.04 8.36
CA GLU A 222 21.91 -22.42 9.54
C GLU A 222 22.42 -21.21 10.35
N ASN A 223 22.60 -20.07 9.68
CA ASN A 223 23.14 -18.85 10.28
C ASN A 223 22.08 -17.77 10.54
N LEU A 224 20.80 -18.09 10.37
CA LEU A 224 19.71 -17.15 10.55
C LEU A 224 18.61 -17.80 11.39
N GLU A 225 18.31 -17.16 12.51
CA GLU A 225 17.24 -17.55 13.40
C GLU A 225 16.09 -16.55 13.31
N VAL A 226 14.85 -17.04 13.27
CA VAL A 226 13.65 -16.19 13.30
C VAL A 226 12.93 -16.40 14.63
N LYS A 227 12.69 -15.32 15.34
CA LYS A 227 11.91 -15.32 16.59
C LYS A 227 10.65 -14.50 16.43
N PHE A 228 9.53 -15.11 16.74
CA PHE A 228 8.23 -14.44 16.75
C PHE A 228 8.01 -13.75 18.09
N LEU A 229 7.47 -12.53 18.04
CA LEU A 229 6.94 -11.86 19.22
C LEU A 229 5.74 -12.63 19.77
N PRO A 230 5.47 -12.55 21.09
CA PRO A 230 4.24 -13.09 21.67
C PRO A 230 2.99 -12.54 20.97
N ALA A 231 1.93 -13.35 20.96
CA ALA A 231 0.65 -12.91 20.43
C ALA A 231 0.17 -11.66 21.20
N ASN A 232 -0.39 -10.68 20.48
CA ASN A 232 -0.91 -9.43 21.04
C ASN A 232 0.11 -8.59 21.83
N SER A 233 1.41 -8.75 21.61
CA SER A 233 2.43 -7.87 22.23
C SER A 233 3.07 -6.87 21.26
N THR A 234 2.72 -6.91 19.97
CA THR A 234 3.35 -6.09 18.92
C THR A 234 3.39 -4.61 19.28
N SER A 235 2.26 -3.99 19.62
CA SER A 235 2.20 -2.58 19.99
C SER A 235 3.08 -2.19 21.20
N LEU A 236 3.44 -3.16 22.04
CA LEU A 236 4.26 -2.93 23.24
C LEU A 236 5.74 -3.19 22.99
N LEU A 237 6.08 -4.18 22.17
CA LEU A 237 7.42 -4.73 22.05
C LEU A 237 8.07 -4.59 20.68
N GLN A 238 7.29 -4.53 19.59
CA GLN A 238 7.79 -4.45 18.23
C GLN A 238 8.67 -3.21 18.06
N PRO A 239 9.99 -3.36 17.86
CA PRO A 239 10.90 -2.22 17.78
C PRO A 239 10.49 -1.17 16.76
N LEU A 240 10.24 -1.54 15.49
CA LEU A 240 9.93 -0.54 14.46
C LEU A 240 8.65 0.28 14.75
N ASP A 241 7.69 -0.30 15.47
CA ASP A 241 6.48 0.39 15.96
C ASP A 241 6.77 1.38 17.10
N GLN A 242 7.89 1.23 17.81
CA GLN A 242 8.26 2.14 18.92
C GLN A 242 8.77 3.51 18.46
N GLY A 243 8.86 3.76 17.16
CA GLY A 243 9.16 5.10 16.65
C GLY A 243 9.69 5.16 15.24
N ALA A 244 10.32 4.10 14.71
CA ALA A 244 10.95 4.14 13.39
C ALA A 244 9.91 4.32 12.27
N ILE A 245 8.79 3.60 12.31
CA ILE A 245 7.68 3.77 11.35
C ILE A 245 7.10 5.19 11.44
N LYS A 246 6.94 5.70 12.66
CA LYS A 246 6.42 7.06 12.90
C LYS A 246 7.37 8.11 12.31
N CYS A 247 8.67 7.97 12.57
CA CYS A 247 9.73 8.83 12.06
C CYS A 247 9.74 8.80 10.53
N LEU A 248 9.73 7.63 9.89
CA LEU A 248 9.67 7.52 8.43
C LEU A 248 8.50 8.30 7.83
N LYS A 249 7.30 8.17 8.40
CA LYS A 249 6.11 8.89 7.93
C LYS A 249 6.22 10.39 8.18
N ALA A 250 6.81 10.77 9.31
CA ALA A 250 7.09 12.16 9.64
C ALA A 250 8.08 12.78 8.65
N THR A 251 9.15 12.07 8.28
CA THR A 251 10.18 12.52 7.34
C THR A 251 9.69 12.51 5.89
N TYR A 252 8.83 11.57 5.50
CA TYR A 252 8.29 11.49 4.13
C TYR A 252 7.50 12.76 3.74
N THR A 253 6.71 13.31 4.66
CA THR A 253 5.81 14.45 4.36
C THR A 253 6.58 15.73 3.98
N PRO A 254 7.60 16.16 4.73
CA PRO A 254 8.51 17.25 4.37
C PRO A 254 9.23 17.01 3.05
N LEU A 255 9.68 15.79 2.78
CA LEU A 255 10.37 15.49 1.51
C LEU A 255 9.43 15.67 0.32
N VAL A 256 8.15 15.28 0.46
CA VAL A 256 7.12 15.59 -0.55
C VAL A 256 6.98 17.10 -0.71
N PHE A 257 6.85 17.85 0.38
CA PHE A 257 6.67 19.30 0.35
C PHE A 257 7.88 20.04 -0.24
N GLY A 258 9.10 19.69 0.16
CA GLY A 258 10.33 20.21 -0.39
C GLY A 258 10.42 19.96 -1.89
N LYS A 259 10.15 18.73 -2.34
CA LYS A 259 10.13 18.41 -3.77
C LYS A 259 9.11 19.25 -4.54
N LEU A 260 7.90 19.42 -3.99
CA LEU A 260 6.87 20.26 -4.63
C LEU A 260 7.31 21.72 -4.71
N ARG A 261 7.87 22.26 -3.62
CA ARG A 261 8.42 23.63 -3.54
C ARG A 261 9.51 23.83 -4.58
N ASP A 262 10.50 22.96 -4.60
CA ASP A 262 11.67 23.08 -5.47
C ASP A 262 11.27 22.99 -6.94
N THR A 263 10.28 22.14 -7.26
CA THR A 263 9.74 22.05 -8.61
C THR A 263 8.94 23.29 -9.02
N LEU A 264 8.21 23.92 -8.09
CA LEU A 264 7.50 25.19 -8.33
C LEU A 264 8.48 26.34 -8.56
N HIS A 265 9.54 26.44 -7.76
CA HIS A 265 10.59 27.45 -7.97
C HIS A 265 11.29 27.29 -9.32
N ALA A 266 11.54 26.03 -9.73
CA ALA A 266 12.14 25.75 -11.03
C ALA A 266 11.19 25.99 -12.22
N ASN A 267 9.87 25.97 -12.00
CA ASN A 267 8.86 26.12 -13.06
C ASN A 267 7.77 27.12 -12.64
N PRO A 268 8.00 28.44 -12.77
CA PRO A 268 7.08 29.48 -12.29
C PRO A 268 5.68 29.44 -12.94
N ASP A 269 5.56 28.86 -14.13
CA ASP A 269 4.30 28.73 -14.86
C ASP A 269 3.44 27.53 -14.40
N CYS A 270 3.96 26.68 -13.51
CA CYS A 270 3.23 25.53 -12.98
C CYS A 270 2.43 25.89 -11.73
N ASP A 271 1.17 25.47 -11.68
CA ASP A 271 0.36 25.54 -10.46
C ASP A 271 0.60 24.31 -9.57
N LEU A 272 0.46 24.49 -8.25
CA LEU A 272 0.61 23.40 -7.27
C LEU A 272 -0.36 22.24 -7.57
N THR A 273 -1.56 22.55 -8.05
CA THR A 273 -2.58 21.55 -8.39
C THR A 273 -2.16 20.68 -9.58
N GLY A 274 -1.65 21.26 -10.67
CA GLY A 274 -1.13 20.53 -11.82
C GLY A 274 0.14 19.74 -11.49
N LEU A 275 0.99 20.26 -10.61
CA LEU A 275 2.16 19.54 -10.11
C LEU A 275 1.74 18.32 -9.27
N TRP A 276 0.81 18.50 -8.34
CA TRP A 276 0.30 17.40 -7.50
C TRP A 276 -0.39 16.30 -8.31
N LYS A 277 -1.14 16.65 -9.36
CA LYS A 277 -1.71 15.66 -10.29
C LYS A 277 -0.64 14.82 -10.99
N ARG A 278 0.51 15.42 -11.30
CA ARG A 278 1.66 14.76 -11.95
C ARG A 278 2.52 13.96 -10.97
N PHE A 279 2.41 14.21 -9.66
CA PHE A 279 3.10 13.44 -8.63
C PHE A 279 2.77 11.95 -8.77
N SER A 280 3.80 11.14 -8.98
CA SER A 280 3.68 9.74 -9.39
C SER A 280 4.24 8.78 -8.36
N ILE A 281 3.93 7.49 -8.50
CA ILE A 281 4.52 6.45 -7.64
C ILE A 281 6.05 6.35 -7.82
N ALA A 282 6.60 6.81 -8.96
CA ALA A 282 8.05 6.87 -9.12
C ALA A 282 8.66 7.93 -8.21
N ASP A 283 7.97 9.05 -8.01
CA ASP A 283 8.39 10.10 -7.08
C ASP A 283 8.32 9.60 -5.64
N ALA A 284 7.21 8.93 -5.28
CA ALA A 284 7.04 8.35 -3.96
C ALA A 284 8.10 7.29 -3.63
N ILE A 285 8.47 6.42 -4.58
CA ILE A 285 9.54 5.42 -4.38
C ILE A 285 10.87 6.09 -4.00
N ASN A 286 11.25 7.13 -4.74
CA ASN A 286 12.49 7.85 -4.46
C ASN A 286 12.44 8.54 -3.09
N LEU A 287 11.31 9.16 -2.77
CA LEU A 287 11.13 9.84 -1.48
C LEU A 287 11.03 8.86 -0.30
N VAL A 288 10.54 7.64 -0.50
CA VAL A 288 10.58 6.57 0.52
C VAL A 288 12.01 6.15 0.80
N ALA A 289 12.81 5.94 -0.24
CA ALA A 289 14.21 5.58 -0.07
C ALA A 289 14.99 6.70 0.64
N GLU A 290 14.76 7.96 0.25
CA GLU A 290 15.32 9.14 0.91
C GLU A 290 14.86 9.24 2.36
N ALA A 291 13.56 9.04 2.64
CA ALA A 291 13.01 9.07 3.99
C ALA A 291 13.66 8.02 4.90
N VAL A 292 13.92 6.81 4.40
CA VAL A 292 14.63 5.76 5.15
C VAL A 292 16.09 6.15 5.40
N HIS A 293 16.77 6.72 4.42
CA HIS A 293 18.16 7.16 4.52
C HIS A 293 18.35 8.28 5.56
N GLU A 294 17.37 9.18 5.68
CA GLU A 294 17.38 10.28 6.66
C GLU A 294 17.12 9.82 8.10
N ILE A 295 16.61 8.59 8.32
CA ILE A 295 16.40 8.07 9.68
C ILE A 295 17.75 7.89 10.36
N LYS A 296 17.98 8.68 11.41
CA LYS A 296 19.22 8.63 12.18
C LYS A 296 19.37 7.24 12.85
N PRO A 297 20.57 6.61 12.83
CA PRO A 297 20.78 5.30 13.46
C PRO A 297 20.39 5.25 14.94
N ARG A 298 20.63 6.35 15.67
CA ARG A 298 20.20 6.50 17.07
C ARG A 298 18.69 6.35 17.27
N THR A 299 17.87 6.80 16.30
CA THR A 299 16.41 6.68 16.35
C THR A 299 16.01 5.22 16.25
N VAL A 300 16.60 4.49 15.29
CA VAL A 300 16.34 3.06 15.10
C VAL A 300 16.82 2.25 16.29
N SER A 301 18.04 2.51 16.79
CA SER A 301 18.57 1.85 18.00
C SER A 301 17.69 2.13 19.22
N GLY A 302 17.26 3.39 19.44
CA GLY A 302 16.38 3.76 20.55
C GLY A 302 15.04 3.05 20.56
N CYS A 303 14.54 2.62 19.38
CA CYS A 303 13.30 1.84 19.27
C CYS A 303 13.39 0.46 19.94
N TRP A 304 14.59 -0.07 20.15
CA TRP A 304 14.79 -1.37 20.81
C TRP A 304 14.64 -1.31 22.33
N LYS A 305 14.59 -0.11 22.93
CA LYS A 305 14.60 0.10 24.39
C LYS A 305 13.58 -0.74 25.18
N ARG A 306 12.41 -1.03 24.58
CA ARG A 306 11.35 -1.82 25.21
C ARG A 306 11.58 -3.32 25.14
N LEU A 307 12.19 -3.80 24.05
CA LEU A 307 12.47 -5.22 23.84
C LEU A 307 13.83 -5.61 24.44
N TRP A 308 14.85 -4.78 24.24
CA TRP A 308 16.22 -5.05 24.66
C TRP A 308 16.92 -3.75 25.05
N ARG A 309 16.86 -3.43 26.35
CA ARG A 309 17.35 -2.16 26.90
C ARG A 309 18.87 -1.99 26.75
N ASP A 310 19.62 -3.08 26.84
CA ASP A 310 21.10 -3.06 26.86
C ASP A 310 21.71 -2.66 25.52
N ALA A 311 20.95 -2.76 24.42
CA ALA A 311 21.38 -2.34 23.10
C ALA A 311 21.39 -0.82 22.90
N VAL A 312 20.80 -0.06 23.82
CA VAL A 312 20.59 1.37 23.67
C VAL A 312 21.62 2.12 24.51
N SER A 313 22.51 2.87 23.85
CA SER A 313 23.32 3.90 24.53
C SER A 313 22.39 4.95 25.15
N GLU A 314 22.61 5.35 26.42
CA GLU A 314 21.72 6.25 27.19
C GLU A 314 21.13 7.38 26.32
N CYS A 315 19.81 7.34 26.11
CA CYS A 315 19.10 8.24 25.19
C CYS A 315 17.99 8.99 25.92
N GLU A 316 18.09 10.32 25.93
CA GLU A 316 17.05 11.28 26.34
C GLU A 316 16.24 11.83 25.14
N ASP A 317 16.56 11.44 23.90
CA ASP A 317 16.33 12.26 22.70
C ASP A 317 15.12 11.84 21.82
N LEU A 318 14.03 11.35 22.43
CA LEU A 318 12.74 11.19 21.72
C LEU A 318 12.06 12.54 21.40
N GLY A 319 12.64 13.67 21.87
CA GLY A 319 12.19 15.03 21.57
C GLY A 319 12.46 15.51 20.14
N ALA A 320 13.34 14.84 19.39
CA ALA A 320 13.70 15.21 18.02
C ALA A 320 12.52 15.17 17.02
N ILE A 321 11.47 14.40 17.33
CA ILE A 321 10.25 14.33 16.49
C ILE A 321 9.47 15.64 16.56
N ASP A 322 9.45 16.32 17.71
CA ASP A 322 8.73 17.59 17.84
C ASP A 322 9.45 18.72 17.08
N GLU A 323 10.79 18.73 17.05
CA GLU A 323 11.58 19.64 16.20
C GLU A 323 11.32 19.41 14.70
N GLU A 324 11.32 18.14 14.26
CA GLU A 324 11.03 17.78 12.88
C GLU A 324 9.63 18.23 12.48
N VAL A 325 8.61 18.02 13.34
CA VAL A 325 7.22 18.47 13.15
C VAL A 325 7.12 19.99 12.96
N THR A 326 7.89 20.78 13.71
CA THR A 326 7.93 22.24 13.57
C THR A 326 8.50 22.65 12.20
N ASP A 327 9.55 21.98 11.71
CA ASP A 327 10.14 22.26 10.40
C ASP A 327 9.17 21.92 9.23
N ILE A 328 8.35 20.88 9.38
CA ILE A 328 7.29 20.54 8.40
C ILE A 328 6.30 21.67 8.28
N VAL A 329 5.87 22.24 9.42
CA VAL A 329 4.91 23.34 9.46
C VAL A 329 5.50 24.59 8.80
N ASN A 330 6.78 24.87 8.99
CA ASN A 330 7.45 26.01 8.37
C ASN A 330 7.53 25.84 6.84
N THR A 331 7.98 24.67 6.37
CA THR A 331 8.04 24.33 4.94
C THR A 331 6.65 24.40 4.28
N ALA A 332 5.63 23.93 4.98
CA ALA A 332 4.25 24.03 4.51
C ALA A 332 3.76 25.49 4.41
N LYS A 333 4.11 26.35 5.36
CA LYS A 333 3.74 27.77 5.29
C LYS A 333 4.41 28.47 4.10
N GLU A 334 5.65 28.11 3.80
CA GLU A 334 6.40 28.63 2.64
C GLU A 334 5.82 28.19 1.30
N LEU A 335 5.29 26.96 1.21
CA LEU A 335 4.62 26.46 -0.01
C LEU A 335 3.45 27.36 -0.44
N GLY A 336 2.75 27.98 0.53
CA GLY A 336 1.58 28.81 0.28
C GLY A 336 0.37 28.03 -0.27
N GLY A 337 -0.82 28.60 -0.11
CA GLY A 337 -2.09 28.00 -0.58
C GLY A 337 -3.07 27.69 0.53
N GLU A 338 -4.35 27.50 0.15
CA GLU A 338 -5.45 27.29 1.11
C GLU A 338 -5.18 26.03 1.95
N GLY A 339 -4.90 26.24 3.24
CA GLY A 339 -4.63 25.13 4.17
C GLY A 339 -3.18 24.79 4.47
N PHE A 340 -2.24 25.22 3.63
CA PHE A 340 -0.81 25.11 3.89
C PHE A 340 -0.31 26.27 4.75
N SER A 341 -0.81 27.49 4.50
CA SER A 341 -0.48 28.69 5.27
C SER A 341 -1.01 28.65 6.72
N ASP A 342 -2.10 27.93 6.97
CA ASP A 342 -2.73 27.78 8.29
C ASP A 342 -2.36 26.47 9.01
N MET A 343 -1.40 25.72 8.48
CA MET A 343 -0.96 24.43 9.03
C MET A 343 -0.39 24.60 10.45
N ILE A 344 -0.81 23.74 11.37
CA ILE A 344 -0.26 23.64 12.73
C ILE A 344 0.33 22.26 13.00
N GLU A 345 1.19 22.16 14.01
CA GLU A 345 1.89 20.92 14.40
C GLU A 345 0.94 19.76 14.67
N ASP A 346 -0.22 20.02 15.27
CA ASP A 346 -1.24 19.00 15.51
C ASP A 346 -1.83 18.42 14.21
N ASP A 347 -1.87 19.17 13.11
CA ASP A 347 -2.36 18.67 11.82
C ASP A 347 -1.38 17.66 11.21
N ILE A 348 -0.08 17.92 11.37
CA ILE A 348 1.01 17.04 10.95
C ILE A 348 1.07 15.81 11.83
N ARG A 349 0.95 15.97 13.16
CA ARG A 349 0.91 14.86 14.10
C ARG A 349 -0.28 13.94 13.85
N GLU A 350 -1.47 14.52 13.59
CA GLU A 350 -2.65 13.74 13.22
C GLU A 350 -2.47 13.04 11.87
N HIS A 351 -1.78 13.65 10.90
CA HIS A 351 -1.47 13.02 9.62
C HIS A 351 -0.51 11.83 9.76
N ILE A 352 0.54 11.96 10.57
CA ILE A 352 1.50 10.90 10.89
C ILE A 352 0.81 9.74 11.64
N GLU A 353 -0.14 10.07 12.54
CA GLU A 353 -0.87 9.10 13.35
C GLU A 353 -2.12 8.52 12.68
N ASP A 354 -2.58 9.07 11.56
CA ASP A 354 -3.57 8.46 10.66
C ASP A 354 -2.92 7.35 9.83
N CYS A 355 -2.32 6.38 10.52
CA CYS A 355 -2.36 5.00 10.06
C CYS A 355 -3.85 4.68 9.86
N GLY A 356 -4.25 4.39 8.63
CA GLY A 356 -5.64 4.20 8.22
C GLY A 356 -6.43 3.31 9.18
N GLU A 357 -7.75 3.45 9.16
CA GLU A 357 -8.65 2.62 9.98
C GLU A 357 -8.20 1.15 9.93
N PRO A 358 -8.15 0.45 11.08
CA PRO A 358 -7.85 -0.97 11.08
C PRO A 358 -8.84 -1.66 10.14
N PHE A 359 -8.33 -2.66 9.42
CA PHE A 359 -9.05 -3.44 8.42
C PHE A 359 -10.52 -3.64 8.80
N THR A 360 -11.43 -3.38 7.87
CA THR A 360 -12.83 -3.73 8.12
C THR A 360 -12.94 -5.25 8.27
N ASN A 361 -13.94 -5.76 8.98
CA ASN A 361 -14.07 -7.20 9.17
C ASN A 361 -14.20 -7.93 7.81
N GLU A 362 -14.76 -7.26 6.81
CA GLU A 362 -14.85 -7.74 5.43
C GLU A 362 -13.46 -7.85 4.77
N GLU A 363 -12.55 -6.89 5.01
CA GLU A 363 -11.16 -6.95 4.52
C GLU A 363 -10.35 -8.06 5.21
N LEU A 364 -10.62 -8.32 6.50
CA LEU A 364 -10.00 -9.41 7.26
C LEU A 364 -10.52 -10.79 6.81
N GLU A 365 -11.82 -10.90 6.54
CA GLU A 365 -12.45 -12.10 5.98
C GLU A 365 -11.92 -12.41 4.57
N GLU A 366 -11.71 -11.39 3.73
CA GLU A 366 -11.09 -11.55 2.42
C GLU A 366 -9.62 -12.02 2.50
N LEU A 367 -8.88 -11.66 3.56
CA LEU A 367 -7.50 -12.11 3.79
C LEU A 367 -7.45 -13.59 4.16
N MET A 368 -8.54 -14.12 4.73
CA MET A 368 -8.74 -15.54 5.04
C MET A 368 -9.31 -16.35 3.87
N GLN A 369 -9.85 -15.69 2.84
CA GLN A 369 -10.43 -16.35 1.67
C GLN A 369 -9.41 -16.44 0.52
N SER A 370 -9.19 -17.64 0.00
CA SER A 370 -8.44 -17.88 -1.23
C SER A 370 -9.06 -17.12 -2.42
N PRO A 371 -8.29 -16.71 -3.45
CA PRO A 371 -8.78 -15.79 -4.48
C PRO A 371 -9.82 -16.44 -5.37
N THR A 372 -11.10 -16.25 -5.05
CA THR A 372 -12.23 -16.53 -5.94
C THR A 372 -13.08 -15.29 -6.08
N GLY A 373 -13.10 -14.73 -7.30
CA GLY A 373 -14.30 -14.09 -7.87
C GLY A 373 -14.53 -12.60 -7.59
N SER A 374 -14.29 -11.81 -8.64
CA SER A 374 -14.99 -10.59 -9.08
C SER A 374 -15.47 -9.56 -8.07
N ASP A 375 -14.92 -8.35 -8.19
CA ASP A 375 -15.73 -7.13 -8.09
C ASP A 375 -15.37 -6.22 -9.28
N ASP A 376 -16.33 -6.09 -10.20
CA ASP A 376 -16.37 -5.10 -11.26
C ASP A 376 -16.96 -3.82 -10.67
N ASP A 377 -16.17 -2.74 -10.66
CA ASP A 377 -16.66 -1.36 -10.73
C ASP A 377 -15.46 -0.44 -11.01
N VAL A 378 -15.09 -0.35 -12.29
CA VAL A 378 -14.09 0.58 -12.80
C VAL A 378 -14.74 1.51 -13.82
N MET A 379 -14.89 2.78 -13.44
CA MET A 379 -15.06 3.87 -14.39
C MET A 379 -13.69 4.43 -14.78
N GLU A 380 -13.46 4.38 -16.10
CA GLU A 380 -12.54 5.12 -16.98
C GLU A 380 -11.09 5.36 -16.55
N ASP A 381 -10.20 4.60 -17.21
CA ASP A 381 -9.15 5.19 -18.05
C ASP A 381 -8.76 4.17 -19.13
N THR A 382 -9.41 4.30 -20.29
CA THR A 382 -9.40 3.36 -21.41
C THR A 382 -8.09 3.42 -22.19
N GLU A 383 -7.25 2.39 -22.03
CA GLU A 383 -6.55 1.77 -23.16
C GLU A 383 -6.72 0.25 -23.01
N ALA A 384 -7.39 -0.35 -23.98
CA ALA A 384 -7.87 -1.73 -23.95
C ALA A 384 -6.72 -2.74 -23.71
N GLN A 385 -6.66 -3.29 -22.51
CA GLN A 385 -6.16 -4.63 -22.27
C GLN A 385 -7.37 -5.50 -21.99
N THR A 386 -7.62 -6.48 -22.86
CA THR A 386 -8.64 -7.50 -22.65
C THR A 386 -8.47 -8.13 -21.25
N PRO A 387 -9.57 -8.38 -20.50
CA PRO A 387 -9.51 -9.13 -19.26
C PRO A 387 -8.75 -10.44 -19.49
N SER A 388 -7.93 -10.85 -18.53
CA SER A 388 -7.05 -12.01 -18.69
C SER A 388 -7.86 -13.31 -18.77
N ASP A 389 -8.36 -13.65 -19.95
CA ASP A 389 -8.94 -14.95 -20.21
C ASP A 389 -7.84 -16.02 -20.13
N TRP A 390 -8.20 -17.14 -19.51
CA TRP A 390 -7.38 -18.35 -19.43
C TRP A 390 -7.26 -18.97 -20.82
N THR A 391 -6.24 -18.55 -21.57
CA THR A 391 -6.00 -19.09 -22.92
C THR A 391 -5.42 -20.52 -22.85
N LEU A 392 -5.71 -21.33 -23.87
CA LEU A 392 -5.21 -22.70 -23.99
C LEU A 392 -3.67 -22.75 -23.87
N GLN A 393 -2.98 -21.75 -24.42
CA GLN A 393 -1.52 -21.63 -24.37
C GLN A 393 -0.98 -21.40 -22.95
N LYS A 394 -1.68 -20.62 -22.12
CA LYS A 394 -1.30 -20.40 -20.70
C LYS A 394 -1.49 -21.66 -19.89
N LEU A 395 -2.61 -22.35 -20.05
CA LEU A 395 -2.89 -23.63 -19.38
C LEU A 395 -1.88 -24.71 -19.80
N ALA A 396 -1.56 -24.81 -21.09
CA ALA A 396 -0.52 -25.73 -21.58
C ALA A 396 0.87 -25.41 -20.99
N SER A 397 1.21 -24.13 -20.80
CA SER A 397 2.47 -23.75 -20.15
C SER A 397 2.53 -24.18 -18.69
N ILE A 398 1.42 -24.07 -17.96
CA ILE A 398 1.34 -24.50 -16.56
C ILE A 398 1.54 -26.02 -16.46
N PHE A 399 0.89 -26.81 -17.30
CA PHE A 399 1.09 -28.28 -17.28
C PHE A 399 2.52 -28.67 -17.62
N ARG A 400 3.17 -27.99 -18.56
CA ARG A 400 4.59 -28.24 -18.87
C ARG A 400 5.50 -27.94 -17.68
N GLN A 401 5.32 -26.80 -17.02
CA GLN A 401 6.14 -26.44 -15.85
C GLN A 401 5.89 -27.38 -14.67
N ALA A 402 4.64 -27.81 -14.47
CA ALA A 402 4.32 -28.82 -13.47
C ALA A 402 4.98 -30.16 -13.77
N GLN A 403 5.10 -30.55 -15.04
CA GLN A 403 5.80 -31.79 -15.41
C GLN A 403 7.30 -31.68 -15.12
N VAL A 404 7.94 -30.57 -15.52
CA VAL A 404 9.35 -30.31 -15.21
C VAL A 404 9.61 -30.37 -13.70
N LEU A 405 8.74 -29.76 -12.90
CA LEU A 405 8.85 -29.81 -11.44
C LEU A 405 8.72 -31.23 -10.90
N LYS A 406 7.79 -32.05 -11.42
CA LYS A 406 7.65 -33.46 -11.00
C LYS A 406 8.90 -34.25 -11.35
N ASP A 407 9.47 -34.05 -12.53
CA ASP A 407 10.67 -34.75 -12.98
C ASP A 407 11.88 -34.39 -12.09
N MET A 408 12.03 -33.11 -11.75
CA MET A 408 13.07 -32.65 -10.80
C MET A 408 12.90 -33.24 -9.39
N ILE A 409 11.67 -33.39 -8.91
CA ILE A 409 11.39 -33.97 -7.58
C ILE A 409 11.76 -35.46 -7.57
N VAL A 410 11.50 -36.18 -8.66
CA VAL A 410 11.91 -37.60 -8.80
C VAL A 410 13.43 -37.74 -8.91
N GLU A 411 14.11 -36.77 -9.54
CA GLU A 411 15.56 -36.80 -9.72
C GLU A 411 16.36 -36.41 -8.46
N TYR A 412 15.87 -35.43 -7.68
CA TYR A 412 16.63 -34.89 -6.54
C TYR A 412 16.23 -35.44 -5.17
N ASP A 413 15.03 -36.00 -4.98
CA ASP A 413 14.64 -36.57 -3.68
C ASP A 413 15.25 -37.96 -3.48
N LEU A 414 16.06 -38.09 -2.43
CA LEU A 414 16.68 -39.35 -2.01
C LEU A 414 15.64 -40.39 -1.51
N SER A 415 14.41 -39.97 -1.20
CA SER A 415 13.30 -40.85 -0.83
C SER A 415 12.28 -40.98 -1.95
N MET A 416 12.25 -42.15 -2.57
CA MET A 416 11.29 -42.47 -3.62
C MET A 416 9.84 -42.40 -3.13
N GLU A 417 9.56 -42.77 -1.89
CA GLU A 417 8.20 -42.74 -1.31
C GLU A 417 7.67 -41.30 -1.17
N ARG A 418 8.52 -40.37 -0.70
CA ARG A 418 8.14 -38.95 -0.61
C ARG A 418 8.02 -38.29 -1.98
N GLY A 419 8.96 -38.56 -2.90
CA GLY A 419 8.88 -38.07 -4.27
C GLY A 419 7.59 -38.51 -4.97
N ILE A 420 7.18 -39.78 -4.81
CA ILE A 420 5.91 -40.29 -5.34
C ILE A 420 4.70 -39.61 -4.67
N MET A 421 4.72 -39.41 -3.35
CA MET A 421 3.65 -38.73 -2.64
C MET A 421 3.45 -37.29 -3.15
N VAL A 422 4.53 -36.52 -3.25
CA VAL A 422 4.49 -35.12 -3.68
C VAL A 422 4.06 -34.99 -5.14
N THR A 423 4.59 -35.81 -6.04
CA THR A 423 4.19 -35.80 -7.46
C THR A 423 2.72 -36.17 -7.66
N ARG A 424 2.18 -37.07 -6.83
CA ARG A 424 0.75 -37.42 -6.82
C ARG A 424 -0.11 -36.24 -6.36
N GLU A 425 0.27 -35.55 -5.29
CA GLU A 425 -0.45 -34.38 -4.80
C GLU A 425 -0.43 -33.23 -5.82
N ILE A 426 0.72 -32.94 -6.45
CA ILE A 426 0.81 -31.95 -7.55
C ILE A 426 -0.16 -32.31 -8.68
N THR A 427 -0.26 -33.59 -9.04
CA THR A 427 -1.20 -34.06 -10.06
C THR A 427 -2.66 -33.87 -9.63
N ALA A 428 -2.97 -34.15 -8.36
CA ALA A 428 -4.30 -33.95 -7.82
C ALA A 428 -4.70 -32.46 -7.79
N SER A 429 -3.79 -31.57 -7.36
CA SER A 429 -4.03 -30.12 -7.29
C SER A 429 -4.23 -29.47 -8.66
N LEU A 430 -3.73 -30.08 -9.74
CA LEU A 430 -3.89 -29.57 -11.11
C LEU A 430 -5.19 -30.02 -11.81
N LYS A 431 -5.96 -30.93 -11.22
CA LYS A 431 -7.23 -31.41 -11.79
C LYS A 431 -8.24 -30.29 -12.13
N PRO A 432 -8.44 -29.25 -11.29
CA PRO A 432 -9.36 -28.15 -11.64
C PRO A 432 -8.93 -27.39 -12.91
N LEU A 433 -7.63 -27.23 -13.12
CA LEU A 433 -7.08 -26.60 -14.34
C LEU A 433 -7.21 -27.53 -15.54
N GLN A 434 -7.16 -28.85 -15.34
CA GLN A 434 -7.40 -29.84 -16.41
C GLN A 434 -8.82 -29.69 -16.97
N HIS A 435 -9.80 -29.48 -16.09
CA HIS A 435 -11.18 -29.23 -16.49
C HIS A 435 -11.31 -27.94 -17.33
N LEU A 436 -10.66 -26.85 -16.92
CA LEU A 436 -10.63 -25.59 -17.68
C LEU A 436 -9.92 -25.74 -19.03
N PHE A 437 -8.87 -26.56 -19.10
CA PHE A 437 -8.17 -26.86 -20.34
C PHE A 437 -9.04 -27.67 -21.31
N ASP A 438 -9.77 -28.66 -20.81
CA ASP A 438 -10.68 -29.47 -21.61
C ASP A 438 -11.89 -28.64 -22.09
N GLU A 439 -12.40 -27.73 -21.27
CA GLU A 439 -13.42 -26.75 -21.69
C GLU A 439 -12.90 -25.79 -22.76
N ALA A 440 -11.72 -25.21 -22.56
CA ALA A 440 -11.09 -24.33 -23.55
C ALA A 440 -10.86 -25.05 -24.89
N LYS A 441 -10.42 -26.32 -24.84
CA LYS A 441 -10.24 -27.19 -26.01
C LYS A 441 -11.57 -27.53 -26.70
N LYS A 442 -12.67 -27.67 -25.94
CA LYS A 442 -14.02 -27.84 -26.50
C LYS A 442 -14.51 -26.57 -27.18
N ARG A 443 -14.23 -25.39 -26.61
CA ARG A 443 -14.61 -24.08 -27.19
C ARG A 443 -13.87 -23.81 -28.51
N GLU A 444 -12.61 -24.18 -28.64
CA GLU A 444 -11.88 -24.10 -29.92
C GLU A 444 -12.37 -25.10 -30.99
N LYS A 445 -12.96 -26.22 -30.58
CA LYS A 445 -13.47 -27.27 -31.48
C LYS A 445 -14.92 -27.06 -31.93
N GLN A 446 -15.66 -26.13 -31.34
CA GLN A 446 -17.00 -25.80 -31.80
C GLN A 446 -16.90 -24.88 -33.03
N PRO A 447 -17.47 -25.27 -34.19
CA PRO A 447 -17.51 -24.35 -35.33
C PRO A 447 -18.39 -23.13 -34.96
N PRO A 448 -18.05 -21.93 -35.46
CA PRO A 448 -18.83 -20.74 -35.16
C PRO A 448 -20.28 -20.90 -35.64
N ILE A 449 -21.22 -20.39 -34.84
CA ILE A 449 -22.68 -20.41 -35.08
C ILE A 449 -23.05 -19.86 -36.47
N THR A 450 -22.17 -19.08 -37.10
CA THR A 450 -22.31 -18.60 -38.48
C THR A 450 -22.39 -19.70 -39.54
N MET A 451 -21.98 -20.95 -39.23
CA MET A 451 -22.14 -22.09 -40.14
C MET A 451 -23.55 -22.71 -40.10
N LEU A 452 -24.38 -22.43 -39.10
CA LEU A 452 -25.78 -22.90 -39.00
C LEU A 452 -26.80 -21.98 -39.72
N LEU A 453 -26.37 -20.81 -40.20
CA LEU A 453 -27.24 -19.82 -40.85
C LEU A 453 -27.08 -19.74 -42.38
N ASN A 454 -26.46 -20.73 -43.02
CA ASN A 454 -26.33 -20.77 -44.49
C ASN A 454 -26.96 -22.02 -45.10
N LYS A 455 -28.28 -21.96 -45.33
CA LYS A 455 -28.98 -22.31 -46.59
C LYS A 455 -30.47 -22.60 -46.35
N ALA A 456 -31.33 -21.82 -46.99
CA ALA A 456 -32.47 -22.37 -47.73
C ALA A 456 -32.72 -21.49 -48.98
N PRO A 457 -32.98 -22.07 -50.16
CA PRO A 457 -33.09 -21.36 -51.43
C PRO A 457 -34.52 -20.87 -51.72
N ALA A 458 -34.63 -20.00 -52.73
CA ALA A 458 -35.84 -19.36 -53.22
C ALA A 458 -37.02 -20.32 -53.48
N ALA A 459 -38.24 -19.90 -53.08
CA ALA A 459 -39.50 -20.43 -53.59
C ALA A 459 -40.62 -19.36 -53.51
N ALA A 460 -41.07 -18.96 -54.71
CA ALA A 460 -42.42 -18.61 -55.19
C ALA A 460 -43.41 -17.75 -54.38
N GLU A 461 -44.03 -16.83 -55.12
CA GLU A 461 -45.11 -15.89 -54.80
C GLU A 461 -46.39 -16.50 -54.17
N PRO A 462 -47.24 -15.63 -53.59
CA PRO A 462 -48.67 -15.69 -53.89
C PRO A 462 -49.21 -14.37 -54.46
N ILE A 463 -49.95 -14.50 -55.56
CA ILE A 463 -50.81 -13.51 -56.22
C ILE A 463 -52.13 -13.34 -55.45
N ILE A 464 -52.85 -12.20 -55.66
CA ILE A 464 -54.28 -11.84 -55.40
C ILE A 464 -54.44 -10.83 -54.25
N LEU A 465 -55.11 -9.66 -54.34
CA LEU A 465 -55.77 -8.89 -55.41
C LEU A 465 -55.89 -7.40 -54.98
N ARG A 466 -56.01 -6.53 -55.98
CA ARG A 466 -56.13 -5.05 -55.96
C ARG A 466 -56.98 -4.41 -54.86
N ARG A 467 -56.55 -3.21 -54.42
CA ARG A 467 -57.42 -2.03 -54.40
C ARG A 467 -56.62 -0.75 -54.70
N GLU A 468 -57.08 -0.05 -55.73
CA GLU A 468 -56.52 1.18 -56.29
C GLU A 468 -56.65 2.37 -55.33
N VAL A 469 -55.61 3.21 -55.23
CA VAL A 469 -55.75 4.68 -55.17
C VAL A 469 -54.57 5.30 -55.94
N SER A 470 -54.89 6.26 -56.77
CA SER A 470 -54.15 6.86 -57.88
C SER A 470 -53.29 8.10 -57.52
N LEU A 471 -52.12 8.21 -58.18
CA LEU A 471 -51.42 9.40 -58.76
C LEU A 471 -50.99 10.54 -57.79
N SER A 472 -49.80 11.17 -57.87
CA SER A 472 -49.05 11.66 -59.05
C SER A 472 -47.62 12.16 -58.70
N THR A 473 -46.69 12.00 -59.67
CA THR A 473 -45.52 12.86 -60.07
C THR A 473 -44.46 13.28 -59.03
N SER A 474 -43.16 13.44 -59.28
CA SER A 474 -42.25 13.36 -60.44
C SER A 474 -40.83 13.52 -59.86
N SER A 475 -39.86 12.68 -60.23
CA SER A 475 -38.43 12.86 -59.91
C SER A 475 -37.63 13.04 -61.20
N ARG A 476 -36.81 14.10 -61.25
CA ARG A 476 -35.73 14.29 -62.24
C ARG A 476 -34.45 14.63 -61.48
N ASN A 477 -33.52 13.68 -61.47
CA ASN A 477 -32.09 13.94 -61.41
C ASN A 477 -31.49 13.60 -62.78
N PRO A 478 -30.36 14.22 -63.14
CA PRO A 478 -29.33 13.37 -63.76
C PRO A 478 -27.88 13.77 -63.44
N ARG A 479 -27.07 12.70 -63.28
CA ARG A 479 -25.73 12.48 -63.91
C ARG A 479 -24.60 13.42 -63.48
N THR A 480 -23.31 13.09 -63.45
CA THR A 480 -22.36 12.03 -63.91
C THR A 480 -21.01 12.49 -63.32
N GLY A 481 -19.96 11.72 -63.02
CA GLY A 481 -19.29 10.65 -63.74
C GLY A 481 -17.86 10.53 -63.15
N ARG A 482 -17.30 9.32 -63.20
CA ARG A 482 -15.98 8.92 -62.67
C ARG A 482 -14.92 8.85 -63.78
N SER A 483 -13.67 8.74 -63.31
CA SER A 483 -12.51 7.99 -63.87
C SER A 483 -11.38 8.80 -64.55
N PRO A 484 -10.15 8.25 -64.67
CA PRO A 484 -9.28 7.68 -63.61
C PRO A 484 -7.79 8.09 -63.82
N GLY A 485 -6.88 7.59 -62.97
CA GLY A 485 -5.44 7.90 -62.99
C GLY A 485 -4.53 6.97 -63.80
N ASP A 486 -3.23 7.26 -63.61
CA ASP A 486 -1.97 6.55 -63.90
C ASP A 486 -1.31 6.70 -65.29
N LEU A 487 -0.07 7.25 -65.29
CA LEU A 487 1.19 6.53 -65.59
C LEU A 487 2.41 7.49 -65.51
N ARG A 488 3.49 7.03 -64.83
CA ARG A 488 4.85 7.64 -64.66
C ARG A 488 5.73 7.49 -65.93
N PRO A 489 7.07 7.73 -65.89
CA PRO A 489 7.89 8.96 -65.68
C PRO A 489 8.84 9.18 -66.91
N PRO A 490 9.92 10.01 -66.92
CA PRO A 490 11.23 9.61 -66.34
C PRO A 490 12.21 10.74 -65.90
N THR A 491 13.27 10.31 -65.18
CA THR A 491 14.68 10.77 -65.14
C THR A 491 15.11 12.22 -64.84
N GLU A 492 15.91 12.30 -63.76
CA GLU A 492 17.18 13.03 -63.53
C GLU A 492 17.57 14.22 -64.42
N SER A 493 17.89 15.36 -63.78
CA SER A 493 19.23 15.99 -63.70
C SER A 493 19.11 17.50 -63.40
N GLY A 494 19.93 18.01 -62.49
CA GLY A 494 20.01 19.43 -62.11
C GLY A 494 20.22 19.65 -60.62
#